data_AF-A0A9E1N549-F1
#
_entry.id   AF-A0A9E1N549-F1
#
_cell.length_a   1.000
_cell.length_b   1.000
_cell.length_c   1.000
_cell.angle_alpha   90.00
_cell.angle_beta   90.00
_cell.angle_gamma   90.00
#
_symmetry.space_group_name_H-M   'P 1'
#
loop_
_entity.id
_entity.type
_entity.pdbx_description
1 polymer ?
#
loop_
_entity_poly.entity_id
_entity_poly.type
_entity_poly.pdbx_seq_one_letter_code
_entity_poly.pdbx_strand_id
1 'polypeptide(L)'
;MDPKTPFDLLMQCGSCGIENLIPGFNPGTPAICNQCRENLLATDFAQTHQGHTCDSCGMALLIKAETEFTDGESECQCGGTDFTKLDMAIFASSIAITPEAELDDDDPDFDWCRPAQEGLPKEDYNEVFDDDPGF
;
A
#
# COMPACT_ATOMS: atom_id res chain seq x y z
N MET A 1 -5.52 -4.05 -19.12
CA MET A 1 -4.28 -3.88 -18.33
C MET A 1 -3.49 -5.17 -18.38
N ASP A 2 -2.16 -5.11 -18.51
CA ASP A 2 -1.28 -6.29 -18.45
C ASP A 2 -0.70 -6.39 -17.02
N PRO A 3 -1.05 -7.42 -16.24
CA PRO A 3 -0.59 -7.56 -14.86
C PRO A 3 0.90 -7.89 -14.73
N LYS A 4 1.66 -7.96 -15.84
CA LYS A 4 3.12 -8.15 -15.84
C LYS A 4 3.91 -6.86 -15.92
N THR A 5 3.26 -5.74 -16.22
CA THR A 5 3.88 -4.41 -16.28
C THR A 5 3.50 -3.59 -15.05
N PRO A 6 4.27 -2.55 -14.67
CA PRO A 6 3.86 -1.66 -13.58
C PRO A 6 2.52 -0.97 -13.87
N PHE A 7 1.66 -0.83 -12.86
CA PHE A 7 0.34 -0.18 -13.00
C PHE A 7 -0.08 0.54 -11.72
N ASP A 8 -0.99 1.51 -11.84
CA ASP A 8 -1.55 2.16 -10.66
C ASP A 8 -2.62 1.26 -10.02
N LEU A 9 -2.49 1.04 -8.72
CA LEU A 9 -3.39 0.19 -7.93
C LEU A 9 -4.09 1.04 -6.87
N LEU A 10 -5.43 1.03 -6.88
CA LEU A 10 -6.25 1.49 -5.77
C LEU A 10 -6.84 0.26 -5.09
N MET A 11 -6.53 0.06 -3.81
CA MET A 11 -7.00 -1.09 -3.05
C MET A 11 -7.59 -0.66 -1.71
N GLN A 12 -8.80 -1.14 -1.41
CA GLN A 12 -9.36 -1.03 -0.07
C GLN A 12 -8.67 -2.03 0.86
N CYS A 13 -8.28 -1.59 2.06
CA CYS A 13 -7.67 -2.51 3.02
C CYS A 13 -8.72 -3.49 3.57
N GLY A 14 -8.42 -4.79 3.54
CA GLY A 14 -9.29 -5.82 4.12
C GLY A 14 -9.59 -5.61 5.61
N SER A 15 -8.59 -5.13 6.37
CA SER A 15 -8.69 -4.98 7.83
C SER A 15 -9.36 -3.68 8.26
N CYS A 16 -8.93 -2.52 7.76
CA CYS A 16 -9.45 -1.21 8.20
C CYS A 16 -10.44 -0.55 7.23
N GLY A 17 -10.64 -1.11 6.03
CA GLY A 17 -11.57 -0.59 5.04
C GLY A 17 -11.13 0.69 4.33
N ILE A 18 -9.90 1.17 4.58
CA ILE A 18 -9.40 2.43 4.01
C ILE A 18 -8.76 2.19 2.65
N GLU A 19 -9.05 3.07 1.70
CA GLU A 19 -8.49 3.05 0.36
C GLU A 19 -7.01 3.44 0.37
N ASN A 20 -6.22 2.69 -0.40
CA ASN A 20 -4.80 2.88 -0.57
C ASN A 20 -4.50 3.04 -2.05
N LEU A 21 -3.93 4.19 -2.42
CA LEU A 21 -3.44 4.44 -3.77
C LEU A 21 -1.94 4.11 -3.82
N ILE A 22 -1.58 3.17 -4.68
CA ILE A 22 -0.21 2.68 -4.89
C ILE A 22 0.17 2.97 -6.35
N PRO A 23 0.84 4.09 -6.62
CA PRO A 23 1.25 4.45 -7.98
C PRO A 23 2.37 3.54 -8.47
N GLY A 24 2.29 3.09 -9.71
CA GLY A 24 3.32 2.25 -10.35
C GLY A 24 3.60 0.93 -9.59
N PHE A 25 2.57 0.32 -9.01
CA PHE A 25 2.66 -0.98 -8.35
C PHE A 25 3.31 -2.01 -9.27
N ASN A 26 4.34 -2.67 -8.74
CA ASN A 26 5.06 -3.73 -9.41
C ASN A 26 4.58 -5.09 -8.87
N PRO A 27 4.12 -6.01 -9.74
CA PRO A 27 3.84 -7.38 -9.37
C PRO A 27 5.02 -8.00 -8.60
N GLY A 28 4.73 -8.74 -7.53
CA GLY A 28 5.77 -9.31 -6.66
C GLY A 28 6.32 -8.36 -5.59
N THR A 29 5.89 -7.09 -5.55
CA THR A 29 6.20 -6.20 -4.42
C THR A 29 5.09 -6.24 -3.36
N PRO A 30 5.44 -6.13 -2.06
CA PRO A 30 4.44 -6.04 -1.00
C PRO A 30 3.67 -4.73 -1.11
N ALA A 31 2.36 -4.81 -0.93
CA ALA A 31 1.48 -3.65 -0.82
C ALA A 31 1.04 -3.52 0.63
N ILE A 32 1.43 -2.44 1.30
CA ILE A 32 1.20 -2.25 2.73
C ILE A 32 0.19 -1.13 2.97
N CYS A 33 -0.79 -1.37 3.84
CA CYS A 33 -1.79 -0.37 4.20
C CYS A 33 -1.13 0.83 4.90
N ASN A 34 -1.45 2.04 4.48
CA ASN A 34 -0.94 3.29 5.05
C ASN A 34 -1.42 3.54 6.50
N GLN A 35 -2.54 2.94 6.92
CA GLN A 35 -3.11 3.13 8.26
C GLN A 35 -2.73 2.01 9.23
N CYS A 36 -3.07 0.76 8.93
CA CYS A 36 -2.89 -0.36 9.85
C CYS A 36 -1.64 -1.20 9.59
N ARG A 37 -0.86 -0.87 8.54
CA ARG A 37 0.37 -1.59 8.15
C ARG A 37 0.17 -3.07 7.78
N GLU A 38 -1.07 -3.50 7.62
CA GLU A 38 -1.40 -4.84 7.12
C GLU A 38 -1.02 -4.99 5.65
N ASN A 39 -0.68 -6.23 5.25
CA ASN A 39 -0.49 -6.56 3.85
C ASN A 39 -1.83 -6.50 3.12
N LEU A 40 -1.94 -5.61 2.14
CA LEU A 40 -3.12 -5.42 1.32
C LEU A 40 -3.38 -6.64 0.44
N LEU A 41 -2.32 -7.33 0.00
CA LEU A 41 -2.39 -8.52 -0.86
C LEU A 41 -2.33 -9.82 -0.05
N ALA A 42 -3.00 -9.86 1.10
CA ALA A 42 -3.14 -11.06 1.93
C ALA A 42 -3.72 -12.24 1.12
N THR A 43 -3.39 -13.48 1.45
CA THR A 43 -3.73 -14.68 0.64
C THR A 43 -5.21 -14.86 0.30
N ASP A 44 -6.11 -14.27 1.07
CA ASP A 44 -7.56 -14.30 0.87
C ASP A 44 -8.11 -13.10 0.10
N PHE A 45 -7.27 -12.16 -0.38
CA PHE A 45 -7.72 -10.94 -1.04
C PHE A 45 -8.58 -11.21 -2.29
N ALA A 46 -8.29 -12.30 -3.01
CA ALA A 46 -9.06 -12.74 -4.17
C ALA A 46 -10.50 -13.18 -3.83
N GLN A 47 -10.77 -13.50 -2.56
CA GLN A 47 -12.09 -13.90 -2.05
C GLN A 47 -12.81 -12.74 -1.37
N THR A 48 -12.06 -11.79 -0.79
CA THR A 48 -12.61 -10.68 -0.02
C THR A 48 -12.85 -9.42 -0.86
N HIS A 49 -12.24 -9.32 -2.05
CA HIS A 49 -12.33 -8.15 -2.92
C HIS A 49 -12.97 -8.49 -4.28
N GLN A 50 -13.65 -7.50 -4.86
CA GLN A 50 -13.99 -7.43 -6.27
C GLN A 50 -12.99 -6.54 -7.00
N GLY A 51 -12.66 -6.93 -8.23
CA GLY A 51 -11.66 -6.26 -9.05
C GLY A 51 -12.29 -5.57 -10.27
N HIS A 52 -11.82 -4.37 -10.56
CA HIS A 52 -12.19 -3.59 -11.73
C HIS A 52 -10.95 -2.92 -12.34
N THR A 53 -10.98 -2.64 -13.63
CA THR A 53 -9.97 -1.82 -14.32
C THR A 53 -10.69 -0.61 -14.90
N CYS A 54 -10.19 0.60 -14.64
CA CYS A 54 -10.72 1.80 -15.28
C CYS A 54 -10.32 1.82 -16.76
N ASP A 55 -11.28 1.97 -17.66
CA ASP A 55 -11.00 1.93 -19.11
C ASP A 55 -10.32 3.22 -19.61
N SER A 56 -10.42 4.31 -18.84
CA SER A 56 -9.83 5.62 -19.19
C SER A 56 -8.34 5.72 -18.86
N CYS A 57 -7.92 5.28 -17.66
CA CYS A 57 -6.53 5.41 -17.20
C CYS A 57 -5.81 4.06 -16.99
N GLY A 58 -6.53 2.93 -17.07
CA GLY A 58 -5.95 1.61 -16.86
C GLY A 58 -5.65 1.23 -15.41
N MET A 59 -6.05 2.06 -14.44
CA MET A 59 -5.90 1.78 -13.01
C MET A 59 -6.66 0.52 -12.61
N ALA A 60 -6.04 -0.32 -11.77
CA ALA A 60 -6.71 -1.45 -11.15
C ALA A 60 -7.35 -1.01 -9.82
N LEU A 61 -8.63 -1.33 -9.63
CA LEU A 61 -9.40 -1.06 -8.43
C LEU A 61 -9.75 -2.40 -7.76
N LEU A 62 -9.25 -2.61 -6.54
CA LEU A 62 -9.56 -3.78 -5.72
C LEU A 62 -10.37 -3.31 -4.50
N ILE A 63 -11.67 -3.49 -4.57
CA ILE A 63 -12.65 -2.95 -3.62
C ILE A 63 -13.23 -4.10 -2.82
N LYS A 64 -13.52 -3.95 -1.53
CA LYS A 64 -14.11 -5.07 -0.75
C LYS A 64 -15.44 -5.49 -1.38
N ALA A 65 -15.73 -6.78 -1.37
CA ALA A 65 -16.95 -7.33 -1.96
C ALA A 65 -18.24 -6.79 -1.31
N GLU A 66 -18.16 -6.30 -0.07
CA GLU A 66 -19.27 -5.67 0.65
C GLU A 66 -19.47 -4.18 0.29
N THR A 67 -18.48 -3.54 -0.33
CA THR A 67 -18.58 -2.13 -0.73
C THR A 67 -19.31 -2.04 -2.06
N GLU A 68 -20.31 -1.17 -2.12
CA GLU A 68 -21.11 -0.94 -3.32
C GLU A 68 -20.23 -0.34 -4.42
N PHE A 69 -20.25 -0.96 -5.60
CA PHE A 69 -19.55 -0.50 -6.78
C PHE A 69 -20.41 -0.76 -8.01
N THR A 70 -20.76 0.30 -8.72
CA THR A 70 -21.64 0.22 -9.90
C THR A 70 -20.95 0.84 -11.10
N ASP A 71 -20.81 0.04 -12.16
CA ASP A 71 -20.23 0.49 -13.42
C ASP A 71 -21.11 1.59 -14.06
N GLY A 72 -20.49 2.71 -14.47
CA GLY A 72 -21.17 3.91 -14.95
C GLY A 72 -21.66 4.89 -13.87
N GLU A 73 -21.65 4.52 -12.59
CA GLU A 73 -22.01 5.42 -11.47
C GLU A 73 -20.81 5.71 -10.56
N SER A 74 -19.97 4.71 -10.31
CA SER A 74 -18.70 4.88 -9.61
C SER A 74 -17.74 5.73 -10.44
N GLU A 75 -16.91 6.53 -9.79
CA GLU A 75 -15.91 7.37 -10.45
C GLU A 75 -14.49 6.92 -10.09
N CYS A 76 -13.63 6.79 -11.10
CA CYS A 76 -12.20 6.57 -10.90
C CYS A 76 -11.53 7.89 -10.48
N GLN A 77 -10.36 7.82 -9.82
CA GLN A 77 -9.56 9.00 -9.47
C GLN A 77 -9.20 9.90 -10.68
N CYS A 78 -9.26 9.38 -11.91
CA CYS A 78 -9.05 10.15 -13.14
C CYS A 78 -10.32 10.82 -13.69
N GLY A 79 -11.49 10.58 -13.10
CA GLY A 79 -12.79 11.04 -13.60
C GLY A 79 -13.50 10.08 -14.57
N GLY A 80 -12.90 8.92 -14.88
CA GLY A 80 -13.53 7.89 -15.72
C GLY A 80 -14.60 7.09 -14.97
N THR A 81 -15.68 6.73 -15.66
CA THR A 81 -16.82 5.99 -15.10
C THR A 81 -17.00 4.60 -15.69
N ASP A 82 -16.28 4.28 -16.77
CA ASP A 82 -16.35 2.99 -17.46
C ASP A 82 -15.30 2.03 -16.89
N PHE A 83 -15.74 0.84 -16.47
CA PHE A 83 -14.88 -0.17 -15.86
C PHE A 83 -15.05 -1.56 -16.46
N THR A 84 -13.93 -2.19 -16.77
CA THR A 84 -13.88 -3.62 -17.08
C THR A 84 -13.70 -4.45 -15.81
N LYS A 85 -14.57 -5.45 -15.57
CA LYS A 85 -14.42 -6.38 -14.46
C LYS A 85 -13.11 -7.18 -14.57
N LEU A 86 -12.35 -7.23 -13.49
CA LEU A 86 -11.10 -7.97 -13.39
C LEU A 86 -11.36 -9.34 -12.74
N ASP A 87 -10.81 -10.40 -13.34
CA ASP A 87 -10.84 -11.73 -12.74
C ASP A 87 -9.82 -11.81 -11.60
N MET A 88 -10.32 -11.86 -10.36
CA MET A 88 -9.49 -11.84 -9.15
C MET A 88 -8.62 -13.10 -9.00
N ALA A 89 -9.07 -14.26 -9.48
CA ALA A 89 -8.28 -15.49 -9.39
C ALA A 89 -7.08 -15.42 -10.34
N ILE A 90 -7.30 -14.96 -11.57
CA ILE A 90 -6.23 -14.74 -12.54
C ILE A 90 -5.30 -13.64 -12.04
N PHE A 91 -5.85 -12.52 -11.57
CA PHE A 91 -5.07 -11.41 -11.06
C PHE A 91 -4.18 -11.81 -9.88
N ALA A 92 -4.72 -12.49 -8.87
CA ALA A 92 -3.95 -12.96 -7.73
C ALA A 92 -2.82 -13.91 -8.13
N SER A 93 -3.05 -14.80 -9.09
CA SER A 93 -2.00 -15.66 -9.63
C SER A 93 -0.88 -14.90 -10.33
N SER A 94 -1.20 -13.75 -10.93
CA SER A 94 -0.24 -12.94 -11.71
C SER A 94 0.61 -12.00 -10.86
N ILE A 95 0.11 -11.59 -9.69
CA ILE A 95 0.83 -10.67 -8.78
C ILE A 95 1.41 -11.34 -7.55
N ALA A 96 1.22 -12.66 -7.42
CA ALA A 96 1.74 -13.45 -6.31
C ALA A 96 3.24 -13.20 -6.15
N ILE A 97 3.62 -12.81 -4.93
CA ILE A 97 5.00 -12.64 -4.53
C ILE A 97 5.61 -14.04 -4.47
N THR A 98 6.56 -14.35 -5.36
CA THR A 98 7.38 -15.56 -5.22
C THR A 98 8.13 -15.45 -3.88
N PRO A 99 8.07 -16.46 -2.99
CA PRO A 99 8.66 -16.39 -1.65
C PRO A 99 10.20 -16.37 -1.63
N GLU A 100 10.89 -16.12 -2.76
CA GLU A 100 12.35 -16.23 -2.87
C GLU A 100 13.12 -14.95 -2.48
N ALA A 101 12.47 -13.99 -1.83
CA ALA A 101 13.19 -13.07 -0.97
C ALA A 101 13.09 -13.60 0.46
N GLU A 102 13.92 -14.61 0.77
CA GLU A 102 14.39 -14.79 2.14
C GLU A 102 14.92 -13.41 2.56
N LEU A 103 14.16 -12.71 3.40
CA LEU A 103 14.72 -11.63 4.17
C LEU A 103 15.82 -12.29 4.98
N ASP A 104 17.06 -12.10 4.57
CA ASP A 104 18.24 -12.44 5.35
C ASP A 104 18.23 -11.49 6.56
N ASP A 105 17.33 -11.77 7.50
CA ASP A 105 17.13 -11.07 8.77
C ASP A 105 18.20 -11.51 9.80
N ASP A 106 19.15 -12.32 9.36
CA ASP A 106 20.35 -12.76 10.07
C ASP A 106 21.58 -11.94 9.64
N ASP A 107 21.43 -10.63 9.38
CA ASP A 107 22.58 -9.73 9.43
C ASP A 107 22.79 -9.29 10.90
N PRO A 108 23.71 -9.93 11.65
CA PRO A 108 23.97 -9.58 13.05
C PRO A 108 24.53 -8.16 13.21
N ASP A 109 24.88 -7.47 12.12
CA ASP A 109 25.36 -6.08 12.12
C ASP A 109 24.24 -5.05 11.86
N PHE A 110 22.98 -5.45 11.61
CA PHE A 110 21.87 -4.49 11.49
C PHE A 110 21.38 -4.03 12.87
N ASP A 111 22.14 -3.09 13.45
CA ASP A 111 21.81 -2.50 14.74
C ASP A 111 20.61 -1.53 14.59
N TRP A 112 19.41 -2.02 14.94
CA TRP A 112 18.20 -1.20 15.07
C TRP A 112 18.34 -0.10 16.13
N CYS A 113 19.34 -0.22 17.01
CA CYS A 113 19.74 0.86 17.89
C CYS A 113 20.77 1.70 17.15
N ARG A 114 20.35 2.90 16.69
CA ARG A 114 21.34 3.93 16.37
C ARG A 114 22.16 4.16 17.64
N PRO A 115 23.48 3.90 17.66
CA PRO A 115 24.27 4.22 18.84
C PRO A 115 24.10 5.70 19.09
N ALA A 116 23.75 6.08 20.32
CA ALA A 116 23.87 7.47 20.71
C ALA A 116 25.30 7.88 20.40
N GLN A 117 25.49 8.95 19.60
CA GLN A 117 26.83 9.45 19.32
C GLN A 117 27.47 9.80 20.67
N GLU A 118 28.38 8.96 21.15
CA GLU A 118 29.16 9.22 22.35
C GLU A 118 30.01 10.48 22.09
N GLY A 119 29.52 11.62 22.58
CA GLY A 119 30.24 12.89 22.45
C GLY A 119 29.40 14.11 22.13
N LEU A 120 28.08 13.99 21.90
CA LEU A 120 27.24 15.20 21.95
C LEU A 120 27.13 15.65 23.41
N PRO A 121 27.40 16.93 23.74
CA PRO A 121 27.01 17.45 25.05
C PRO A 121 25.53 17.13 25.24
N LYS A 122 25.14 16.77 26.46
CA LYS A 122 23.71 16.70 26.82
C LYS A 122 23.13 18.08 26.57
N GLU A 123 22.61 18.32 25.38
CA GLU A 123 21.69 19.40 25.12
C GLU A 123 20.48 19.06 25.99
N ASP A 124 20.34 19.78 27.10
CA ASP A 124 19.17 19.69 27.93
C ASP A 124 18.01 20.19 27.07
N TYR A 125 17.28 19.27 26.46
CA TYR A 125 16.15 19.58 25.57
C TYR A 125 15.08 20.45 26.25
N ASN A 126 15.13 20.62 27.58
CA ASN A 126 14.30 21.58 28.30
C ASN A 126 14.67 23.05 28.00
N GLU A 127 15.93 23.36 27.67
CA GLU A 127 16.36 24.73 27.35
C GLU A 127 15.69 25.28 26.09
N VAL A 128 15.28 24.42 25.14
CA VAL A 128 14.56 24.82 23.92
C VAL A 128 13.13 25.31 24.21
N PHE A 129 12.55 24.90 25.34
CA PHE A 129 11.20 25.30 25.76
C PHE A 129 11.21 26.40 26.83
N ASP A 130 12.36 26.63 27.48
CA ASP A 130 12.56 27.69 28.46
C ASP A 130 13.00 29.02 27.83
N ASP A 131 13.38 29.03 26.55
CA ASP A 131 13.54 30.26 25.75
C ASP A 131 12.15 30.87 25.46
N ASP A 132 11.65 31.65 26.44
CA ASP A 132 10.50 32.52 26.28
C ASP A 132 10.75 33.47 25.10
N PRO A 133 9.96 33.43 24.00
CA PRO A 133 10.07 34.38 22.89
C PRO A 133 9.45 35.73 23.29
N GLY A 134 9.89 36.27 24.43
CA GLY A 134 9.37 37.45 25.09
C GLY A 134 10.11 38.73 24.70
N PHE A 135 9.50 39.45 23.75
CA PHE A 135 9.63 40.89 23.39
C PHE A 135 10.84 41.40 22.60
#